data_AF-A0A5C6YYM3-F1
#
_entry.id   AF-A0A5C6YYM3-F1
#
_cell.length_a   1.000
_cell.length_b   1.000
_cell.length_c   1.000
_cell.angle_alpha   90.00
_cell.angle_beta   90.00
_cell.angle_gamma   90.00
#
_symmetry.space_group_name_H-M   'P 1'
#
loop_
_entity.id
_entity.type
_entity.pdbx_description
1 polymer ?
#
loop_
_entity_poly.entity_id
_entity_poly.type
_entity_poly.pdbx_seq_one_letter_code
_entity_poly.pdbx_strand_id
1 'polypeptide(L)'
;MFYFGGMKPKLKAKLFRFSFLLNAFIFLLGGLSLLEEGKYALAILQFVTALFNLFMLLKRISPKRRITLNYIILILNILVAASVALDYYFMGKEKIKYLWFFAAFMYTVALIVKVRKQRSRQQL
;
A
#
# COMPACT_ATOMS: atom_id res chain seq x y z
N MET A 1 -2.49 14.49 2.63
CA MET A 1 -3.88 14.32 2.13
C MET A 1 -3.80 14.75 0.68
N PHE A 2 -3.79 13.81 -0.27
CA PHE A 2 -3.73 14.15 -1.71
C PHE A 2 -4.83 15.18 -2.02
N TYR A 3 -4.41 16.32 -2.58
CA TYR A 3 -5.25 17.48 -2.86
C TYR A 3 -6.09 17.15 -4.10
N PHE A 4 -7.32 16.70 -3.86
CA PHE A 4 -8.39 16.68 -4.85
C PHE A 4 -9.34 17.82 -4.48
N GLY A 5 -8.96 19.06 -4.79
CA GLY A 5 -9.84 20.21 -4.62
C GLY A 5 -11.01 20.07 -5.60
N GLY A 6 -12.24 19.98 -5.09
CA GLY A 6 -13.47 19.94 -5.89
C GLY A 6 -14.23 18.60 -5.90
N MET A 7 -13.70 17.53 -5.31
CA MET A 7 -14.36 16.22 -5.39
C MET A 7 -15.38 16.01 -4.24
N LYS A 8 -16.61 15.59 -4.57
CA LYS A 8 -17.65 15.28 -3.57
C LYS A 8 -17.12 14.29 -2.52
N PRO A 9 -17.37 14.50 -1.21
CA PRO A 9 -16.79 13.67 -0.15
C PRO A 9 -17.17 12.19 -0.26
N LYS A 10 -18.37 11.88 -0.76
CA LYS A 10 -18.82 10.50 -1.06
C LYS A 10 -17.95 9.82 -2.14
N LEU A 11 -17.61 10.55 -3.21
CA LEU A 11 -16.78 10.03 -4.29
C LEU A 11 -15.36 9.77 -3.82
N LYS A 12 -14.80 10.69 -3.02
CA LYS A 12 -13.48 10.52 -2.38
C LYS A 12 -13.40 9.27 -1.52
N ALA A 13 -14.42 9.02 -0.70
CA ALA A 13 -14.49 7.81 0.13
C ALA A 13 -14.61 6.53 -0.72
N LYS A 14 -15.35 6.58 -1.84
CA LYS A 14 -15.48 5.45 -2.76
C LYS A 14 -14.15 5.13 -3.46
N LEU A 15 -13.46 6.14 -3.99
CA LEU A 15 -12.13 5.98 -4.60
C LEU A 15 -11.10 5.44 -3.60
N PHE A 16 -11.12 5.95 -2.36
CA PHE A 16 -10.23 5.47 -1.32
C PHE A 16 -10.49 4.00 -0.97
N ARG A 17 -11.74 3.56 -0.89
CA ARG A 17 -12.06 2.14 -0.70
C ARG A 17 -11.65 1.31 -1.91
N PHE A 18 -11.91 1.81 -3.11
CA PHE A 18 -11.53 1.14 -4.35
C PHE A 18 -10.03 0.92 -4.44
N SER A 19 -9.19 1.88 -4.03
CA SER A 19 -7.74 1.70 -4.06
C SER A 19 -7.25 0.58 -3.13
N PHE A 20 -7.84 0.41 -1.94
CA PHE A 20 -7.48 -0.73 -1.08
C PHE A 20 -7.94 -2.06 -1.67
N LEU A 21 -9.14 -2.09 -2.26
CA LEU A 21 -9.64 -3.30 -2.91
C LEU A 21 -8.75 -3.69 -4.10
N LEU A 22 -8.37 -2.72 -4.93
CA LEU A 22 -7.47 -2.92 -6.06
C LEU A 22 -6.09 -3.41 -5.59
N ASN A 23 -5.50 -2.76 -4.58
CA ASN A 23 -4.21 -3.20 -4.01
C ASN A 23 -4.29 -4.62 -3.45
N ALA A 24 -5.36 -4.95 -2.72
CA ALA A 24 -5.55 -6.30 -2.21
C ALA A 24 -5.60 -7.32 -3.34
N PHE A 25 -6.31 -7.02 -4.43
CA PHE A 25 -6.40 -7.89 -5.59
C PHE A 25 -5.04 -8.06 -6.29
N ILE A 26 -4.32 -6.97 -6.56
CA ILE A 26 -3.01 -6.99 -7.19
C ILE A 26 -2.03 -7.83 -6.36
N PHE A 27 -1.99 -7.64 -5.04
CA PHE A 27 -1.09 -8.40 -4.18
C PHE A 27 -1.50 -9.86 -4.01
N LEU A 28 -2.78 -10.18 -4.09
CA LEU A 28 -3.23 -11.56 -4.11
C LEU A 28 -2.72 -12.28 -5.36
N LEU A 29 -2.89 -11.66 -6.54
CA LEU A 29 -2.38 -12.21 -7.80
C LEU A 29 -0.84 -12.28 -7.83
N GLY A 30 -0.17 -11.23 -7.36
CA GLY A 30 1.29 -11.21 -7.28
C GLY A 30 1.83 -12.27 -6.30
N GLY A 31 1.15 -12.48 -5.16
CA GLY A 31 1.48 -13.54 -4.22
C GLY A 31 1.33 -14.94 -4.81
N LEU A 32 0.25 -15.19 -5.58
CA LEU A 32 0.05 -16.47 -6.27
C LEU A 32 1.16 -16.74 -7.29
N SER A 33 1.49 -15.76 -8.13
CA SER A 33 2.58 -15.88 -9.10
C SER A 33 3.93 -16.17 -8.42
N LEU A 34 4.20 -15.54 -7.27
CA LEU A 34 5.44 -15.79 -6.51
C LEU A 34 5.47 -17.17 -5.84
N LEU A 35 4.32 -17.76 -5.49
CA LEU A 35 4.25 -19.14 -5.01
C LEU A 35 4.65 -20.13 -6.11
N GLU A 36 4.16 -19.93 -7.33
CA GLU A 36 4.50 -20.75 -8.49
C GLU A 36 6.00 -20.68 -8.83
N GLU A 37 6.63 -19.52 -8.60
CA GLU A 37 8.07 -19.32 -8.74
C GLU A 37 8.90 -19.83 -7.54
N GLY A 38 8.27 -20.42 -6.51
CA GLY A 38 8.96 -20.91 -5.30
C GLY A 38 9.45 -19.82 -4.34
N LYS A 39 9.08 -18.56 -4.56
CA LYS A 39 9.50 -17.40 -3.77
C LYS A 39 8.59 -17.18 -2.55
N TYR A 40 8.55 -18.16 -1.66
CA TYR A 40 7.59 -18.22 -0.55
C TYR A 40 7.62 -16.99 0.37
N ALA A 41 8.80 -16.46 0.70
CA ALA A 41 8.91 -15.28 1.57
C ALA A 41 8.25 -14.04 0.96
N LEU A 42 8.44 -13.80 -0.34
CA LEU A 42 7.82 -12.69 -1.05
C LEU A 42 6.32 -12.90 -1.22
N ALA A 43 5.89 -14.14 -1.49
CA ALA A 43 4.49 -14.49 -1.57
C ALA A 43 3.75 -14.22 -0.25
N ILE A 44 4.32 -14.65 0.88
CA ILE A 44 3.78 -14.39 2.23
C ILE A 44 3.64 -12.89 2.46
N LEU A 45 4.67 -12.11 2.14
CA LEU A 45 4.64 -10.66 2.29
C LEU A 45 3.50 -10.03 1.46
N GLN A 46 3.29 -10.50 0.22
CA GLN A 46 2.18 -10.03 -0.62
C GLN A 46 0.81 -10.43 -0.05
N PHE A 47 0.62 -11.67 0.40
CA PHE A 47 -0.65 -12.09 1.00
C PHE A 47 -0.99 -11.36 2.29
N VAL A 48 -0.01 -11.17 3.18
CA VAL A 48 -0.17 -10.36 4.39
C VAL A 48 -0.57 -8.94 3.99
N THR A 49 0.10 -8.35 3.00
CA THR A 49 -0.23 -7.01 2.52
C THR A 49 -1.64 -6.95 1.94
N ALA A 50 -2.06 -7.96 1.16
CA ALA A 50 -3.41 -8.06 0.62
C ALA A 50 -4.46 -8.10 1.74
N LEU A 51 -4.23 -8.92 2.77
CA LEU A 51 -5.13 -9.06 3.92
C LEU A 51 -5.32 -7.73 4.67
N PHE A 52 -4.23 -7.00 4.93
CA PHE A 52 -4.30 -5.70 5.59
C PHE A 52 -5.01 -4.65 4.73
N ASN A 53 -4.84 -4.67 3.40
CA ASN A 53 -5.63 -3.82 2.51
C ASN A 53 -7.12 -4.16 2.59
N LEU A 54 -7.51 -5.44 2.63
CA LEU A 54 -8.92 -5.85 2.81
C LEU A 54 -9.50 -5.42 4.15
N PHE A 55 -8.73 -5.50 5.24
CA PHE A 55 -9.19 -5.04 6.56
C PHE A 55 -9.60 -3.56 6.53
N MET A 56 -9.00 -2.73 5.69
CA MET A 56 -9.37 -1.32 5.56
C MET A 56 -10.81 -1.09 5.03
N LEU A 57 -11.40 -2.11 4.40
CA LEU A 57 -12.76 -2.10 3.86
C LEU A 57 -13.83 -2.40 4.93
N LEU A 58 -13.44 -2.93 6.09
CA LEU A 58 -14.37 -3.23 7.17
C LEU A 58 -15.01 -1.94 7.71
N LYS A 59 -16.35 -1.96 7.81
CA LYS A 59 -17.16 -0.80 8.22
C LYS A 59 -17.02 -0.48 9.72
N ARG A 60 -16.74 -1.47 10.57
CA ARG A 60 -16.75 -1.36 12.04
C ARG A 60 -15.37 -1.14 12.68
N ILE A 61 -14.50 -0.36 12.04
CA ILE A 61 -13.17 -0.05 12.58
C ILE A 61 -13.19 1.32 13.25
N SER A 62 -12.77 1.39 14.51
CA SER A 62 -12.67 2.66 15.24
C SER A 62 -11.69 3.63 14.57
N PRO A 63 -11.89 4.96 14.68
CA PRO A 63 -11.04 5.94 14.01
C PRO A 63 -9.55 5.79 14.32
N LYS A 64 -9.19 5.51 15.59
CA LYS A 64 -7.80 5.26 16.02
C LYS A 64 -7.21 4.04 15.31
N ARG A 65 -7.93 2.89 15.32
CA ARG A 65 -7.49 1.67 14.63
C ARG A 65 -7.37 1.88 13.12
N ARG A 66 -8.26 2.66 12.52
CA ARG A 66 -8.21 2.98 11.08
C ARG A 66 -6.98 3.81 10.71
N ILE A 67 -6.53 4.72 11.60
CA ILE A 67 -5.28 5.47 11.40
C ILE A 67 -4.07 4.53 11.46
N THR A 68 -4.00 3.68 12.50
CA THR A 68 -2.93 2.70 12.69
C THR A 68 -2.85 1.72 11.53
N LEU A 69 -3.97 1.12 11.12
CA LEU A 69 -4.02 0.22 9.96
C LEU A 69 -3.51 0.90 8.69
N ASN A 70 -3.90 2.16 8.46
CA ASN A 70 -3.41 2.90 7.30
C ASN A 70 -1.89 3.18 7.37
N TYR A 71 -1.27 3.24 8.55
CA TYR A 71 0.20 3.29 8.64
C TYR A 71 0.85 1.94 8.36
N ILE A 72 0.31 0.87 8.93
CA ILE A 72 0.77 -0.49 8.69
C ILE A 72 0.71 -0.81 7.19
N ILE A 73 -0.42 -0.51 6.54
CA ILE A 73 -0.60 -0.71 5.10
C ILE A 73 0.43 0.09 4.30
N LEU A 74 0.72 1.36 4.66
CA LEU A 74 1.74 2.15 3.97
C LEU A 74 3.13 1.49 4.08
N ILE A 75 3.51 1.03 5.27
CA ILE A 75 4.80 0.36 5.50
C ILE A 75 4.85 -0.94 4.68
N LEU A 76 3.81 -1.76 4.73
CA LEU A 76 3.72 -3.01 3.96
C LEU A 76 3.81 -2.75 2.44
N ASN A 77 3.15 -1.71 1.94
CA ASN A 77 3.25 -1.33 0.52
C ASN A 77 4.68 -0.91 0.14
N ILE A 78 5.42 -0.20 1.01
CA ILE A 78 6.84 0.13 0.78
C ILE A 78 7.65 -1.16 0.70
N LEU A 79 7.47 -2.07 1.67
CA LEU A 79 8.21 -3.33 1.74
C LEU A 79 7.96 -4.20 0.51
N VAL A 80 6.70 -4.41 0.12
CA VAL A 80 6.34 -5.17 -1.09
C VAL A 80 6.95 -4.52 -2.33
N ALA A 81 6.81 -3.20 -2.49
CA ALA A 81 7.31 -2.52 -3.67
C ALA A 81 8.84 -2.59 -3.76
N ALA A 82 9.54 -2.38 -2.66
CA ALA A 82 11.00 -2.52 -2.61
C ALA A 82 11.44 -3.97 -2.86
N SER A 83 10.76 -4.96 -2.27
CA SER A 83 11.12 -6.36 -2.43
C SER A 83 10.89 -6.86 -3.85
N VAL A 84 9.79 -6.48 -4.49
CA VAL A 84 9.52 -6.81 -5.90
C VAL A 84 10.47 -6.08 -6.84
N ALA A 85 10.83 -4.82 -6.54
CA ALA A 85 11.83 -4.10 -7.33
C ALA A 85 13.20 -4.80 -7.29
N LEU A 86 13.63 -5.26 -6.10
CA LEU A 86 14.88 -6.01 -5.96
C LEU A 86 14.82 -7.36 -6.69
N ASP A 87 13.71 -8.09 -6.58
CA ASP A 87 13.52 -9.34 -7.31
C ASP A 87 13.64 -9.13 -8.84
N TYR A 88 12.99 -8.10 -9.38
CA TYR A 88 13.11 -7.75 -10.80
C TYR A 88 14.46 -7.19 -11.21
N TYR A 89 15.21 -6.58 -10.28
CA TYR A 89 16.60 -6.22 -10.52
C TYR A 89 17.46 -7.48 -10.76
N PHE A 90 17.33 -8.49 -9.92
CA PHE A 90 18.07 -9.74 -10.08
C PHE A 90 17.62 -10.56 -11.30
N MET A 91 16.35 -10.47 -11.69
CA MET A 91 15.82 -11.12 -12.89
C MET A 91 16.12 -10.37 -14.21
N GLY A 92 16.81 -9.23 -14.17
CA GLY A 92 17.13 -8.43 -15.37
C GLY A 92 15.90 -7.77 -16.04
N LYS A 93 14.76 -7.66 -15.35
CA LYS A 93 13.53 -7.05 -15.88
C LYS A 93 13.55 -5.53 -15.71
N GLU A 94 14.41 -4.88 -16.52
CA GLU A 94 14.77 -3.47 -16.39
C GLU A 94 13.58 -2.51 -16.27
N LYS A 95 12.59 -2.59 -17.18
CA LYS A 95 11.48 -1.63 -17.24
C LYS A 95 10.55 -1.72 -16.02
N ILE A 96 10.24 -2.93 -15.57
CA ILE A 96 9.25 -3.16 -14.51
C ILE A 96 9.85 -2.82 -13.13
N LYS A 97 11.14 -3.07 -12.94
CA LYS A 97 11.90 -2.68 -11.73
C LYS A 97 11.71 -1.20 -11.36
N TYR A 98 11.84 -0.28 -12.32
CA TYR A 98 11.75 1.15 -12.06
C TYR A 98 10.35 1.58 -11.61
N LEU A 99 9.30 0.92 -12.11
CA LEU A 99 7.93 1.18 -11.66
C LEU A 99 7.75 0.84 -10.18
N TRP A 100 8.33 -0.27 -9.73
CA TRP A 100 8.25 -0.68 -8.33
C TRP A 100 9.12 0.17 -7.39
N PHE A 101 10.31 0.60 -7.84
CA PHE A 101 11.09 1.59 -7.09
C PHE A 101 10.35 2.93 -6.97
N PHE A 102 9.73 3.39 -8.04
CA PHE A 102 8.92 4.60 -8.02
C PHE A 102 7.73 4.44 -7.06
N ALA A 103 7.04 3.29 -7.08
CA ALA A 103 5.97 3.01 -6.13
C ALA A 103 6.45 3.05 -4.66
N ALA A 104 7.59 2.39 -4.36
CA ALA A 104 8.19 2.42 -3.03
C ALA A 104 8.53 3.85 -2.57
N PHE A 105 9.10 4.65 -3.46
CA PHE A 105 9.38 6.07 -3.19
C PHE A 105 8.10 6.86 -2.91
N MET A 106 7.06 6.71 -3.74
CA MET A 106 5.78 7.41 -3.56
C MET A 106 5.09 7.03 -2.25
N TYR A 107 5.12 5.76 -1.85
CA TYR A 107 4.60 5.32 -0.56
C TYR A 107 5.41 5.88 0.62
N THR A 108 6.74 5.98 0.47
CA THR A 108 7.62 6.60 1.47
C THR A 108 7.30 8.08 1.66
N VAL A 109 7.15 8.84 0.57
CA VAL A 109 6.71 10.24 0.61
C VAL A 109 5.35 10.36 1.28
N ALA A 110 4.39 9.50 0.93
CA ALA A 110 3.06 9.49 1.54
C ALA A 110 3.12 9.24 3.06
N LEU A 111 3.97 8.33 3.51
CA LEU A 111 4.21 8.06 4.92
C LEU A 111 4.77 9.29 5.64
N ILE A 112 5.82 9.91 5.11
CA ILE A 112 6.46 11.12 5.68
C ILE A 112 5.43 12.25 5.82
N VAL A 113 4.68 12.54 4.75
CA VAL A 113 3.65 13.58 4.76
C VAL A 113 2.58 13.30 5.82
N LYS A 114 2.19 12.04 5.98
CA LYS A 114 1.15 11.64 6.95
C LYS A 114 1.65 11.79 8.40
N VAL A 115 2.88 11.36 8.68
CA VAL A 115 3.53 11.54 10.00
C VAL A 115 3.65 13.02 10.35
N ARG A 116 4.17 13.86 9.43
CA ARG A 116 4.31 15.30 9.64
C ARG A 116 2.96 15.98 9.91
N LYS A 117 1.93 15.65 9.13
CA LYS A 117 0.58 16.22 9.31
C LYS A 117 -0.07 15.80 10.63
N GLN A 118 0.17 14.58 11.11
CA GLN A 118 -0.36 14.13 12.38
C GLN A 118 0.30 14.84 13.57
N ARG A 119 1.62 15.05 13.54
CA ARG A 119 2.32 15.84 14.57
C ARG A 119 1.78 17.27 14.67
N SER A 120 1.60 17.94 13.53
CA SER A 120 1.08 19.32 13.49
C SER A 120 -0.37 19.45 14.00
N ARG A 121 -1.19 18.40 13.87
CA ARG A 121 -2.57 18.37 14.43
C ARG A 121 -2.65 18.04 15.92
N GLN A 122 -1.57 17.55 16.53
CA GLN A 122 -1.51 17.26 17.97
C GLN A 122 -0.94 18.45 18.76
N GLN A 123 -0.43 19.48 18.08
CA GLN A 123 0.12 20.71 18.68
C GLN A 123 -0.87 21.90 18.64
N LEU A 124 -2.09 21.68 18.13
CA LEU A 124 -3.24 22.58 18.14
C LEU A 124 -4.34 21.95 18.99
#